data_AF-A0A940DB96-F1
#
_entry.id   AF-A0A940DB96-F1
#
_cell.length_a   1.000
_cell.length_b   1.000
_cell.length_c   1.000
_cell.angle_alpha   90.00
_cell.angle_beta   90.00
_cell.angle_gamma   90.00
#
_symmetry.space_group_name_H-M   'P 1'
#
loop_
_entity.id
_entity.type
_entity.pdbx_description
1 polymer ?
#
loop_
_entity_poly.entity_id
_entity_poly.type
_entity_poly.pdbx_seq_one_letter_code
_entity_poly.pdbx_strand_id
1 'polypeptide(L)'
;METVLIILISISIALFILSFFQKDRTKQLEKEFEEFTLSVIQEQYQMKKRLKVLEEELLIQEETSPFRAVPKKRPQVHEVVKNQVLALHRQGLSLDQIAKQSALSLQEVYQIIESHR
;
A
#
# COMPACT_ATOMS: atom_id res chain seq x y z
N MET A 1 -26.09 58.29 -30.35
CA MET A 1 -26.88 58.04 -29.13
C MET A 1 -27.85 56.88 -29.32
N GLU A 2 -28.68 56.88 -30.37
CA GLU A 2 -29.67 55.82 -30.63
C GLU A 2 -29.05 54.43 -30.90
N THR A 3 -27.94 54.36 -31.63
CA THR A 3 -27.23 53.10 -31.89
C THR A 3 -26.65 52.45 -30.64
N VAL A 4 -26.20 53.26 -29.67
CA VAL A 4 -25.69 52.77 -28.38
C VAL A 4 -26.82 52.13 -27.57
N LEU A 5 -28.01 52.73 -27.58
CA LEU A 5 -29.20 52.16 -26.93
C LEU A 5 -29.60 50.82 -27.56
N ILE A 6 -29.58 50.71 -28.89
CA ILE A 6 -29.93 49.47 -29.60
C ILE A 6 -28.94 48.35 -29.27
N ILE A 7 -27.63 48.64 -29.22
CA ILE A 7 -26.59 47.66 -28.85
C ILE A 7 -26.78 47.23 -27.39
N LEU A 8 -27.06 48.16 -26.49
CA LEU A 8 -27.27 47.86 -25.07
C LEU A 8 -28.47 46.93 -24.87
N ILE A 9 -29.58 47.19 -25.56
CA ILE A 9 -30.78 46.35 -25.54
C ILE A 9 -30.48 44.97 -26.13
N SER A 10 -29.75 44.91 -27.24
CA SER A 10 -29.35 43.65 -27.88
C SER A 10 -28.49 42.80 -26.92
N ILE A 11 -27.52 43.41 -26.24
CA ILE A 11 -26.70 42.73 -25.22
C ILE A 11 -27.54 42.26 -24.05
N SER A 12 -28.47 43.07 -23.55
CA SER A 12 -29.39 42.66 -22.48
C SER A 12 -30.24 41.46 -22.88
N ILE A 13 -30.78 41.44 -24.10
CA ILE A 13 -31.56 40.31 -24.62
C ILE A 13 -30.66 39.07 -24.74
N ALA A 14 -29.45 39.22 -25.27
CA ALA A 14 -28.50 38.11 -25.40
C ALA A 14 -28.13 37.51 -24.03
N LEU A 15 -27.82 38.36 -23.03
CA LEU A 15 -27.52 37.94 -21.66
C LEU A 15 -28.73 37.30 -20.98
N PHE A 16 -29.94 37.79 -21.25
CA PHE A 16 -31.17 37.21 -20.73
C PHE A 16 -31.37 35.79 -21.24
N ILE A 17 -31.19 35.55 -22.54
CA ILE A 17 -31.25 34.21 -23.14
C ILE A 17 -30.16 33.30 -22.54
N LEU A 18 -28.95 33.82 -22.35
CA LEU A 18 -27.81 33.07 -21.80
C LEU A 18 -28.01 32.71 -20.32
N SER A 19 -28.74 33.52 -19.56
CA SER A 19 -29.09 33.29 -18.15
C SER A 19 -29.97 32.06 -17.96
N PHE A 20 -30.90 31.80 -18.88
CA PHE A 20 -31.70 30.57 -18.85
C PHE A 20 -30.84 29.32 -19.02
N PHE A 21 -29.80 29.37 -19.86
CA PHE A 21 -28.90 28.23 -20.09
C PHE A 21 -27.98 27.93 -18.91
N GLN A 22 -27.51 28.96 -18.19
CA GLN A 22 -26.63 28.76 -17.03
C GLN A 22 -27.36 28.13 -15.84
N LYS A 23 -28.61 28.54 -15.57
CA LYS A 23 -29.36 28.12 -14.38
C LYS A 23 -29.72 26.64 -14.38
N ASP A 24 -29.96 26.05 -15.55
CA ASP A 24 -30.32 24.63 -15.65
C ASP A 24 -29.10 23.71 -15.60
N ARG A 25 -27.96 24.11 -16.22
CA ARG A 25 -26.74 23.29 -16.22
C ARG A 25 -26.06 23.24 -14.85
N THR A 26 -25.99 24.36 -14.13
CA THR A 26 -25.34 24.39 -12.80
C THR A 26 -26.06 23.51 -11.80
N LYS A 27 -27.41 23.49 -11.83
CA LYS A 27 -28.22 22.64 -10.94
C LYS A 27 -28.10 21.15 -11.22
N GLN A 28 -27.96 20.76 -12.49
CA GLN A 28 -27.73 19.36 -12.84
C GLN A 28 -26.33 18.90 -12.40
N LEU A 29 -25.31 19.73 -12.67
CA LEU A 29 -23.94 19.45 -12.25
C LEU A 29 -23.80 19.36 -10.73
N GLU A 30 -24.49 20.22 -9.97
CA GLU A 30 -24.48 20.19 -8.50
C GLU A 30 -25.05 18.86 -7.97
N LYS A 31 -26.15 18.37 -8.57
CA LYS A 31 -26.75 17.07 -8.21
C LYS A 31 -25.86 15.89 -8.55
N GLU A 32 -25.30 15.86 -9.77
CA GLU A 32 -24.39 14.80 -10.18
C GLU A 32 -23.16 14.74 -9.27
N PHE A 33 -22.65 15.91 -8.85
CA PHE A 33 -21.53 16.00 -7.93
C PHE A 33 -21.88 15.54 -6.51
N GLU A 34 -23.08 15.86 -6.02
CA GLU A 34 -23.59 15.38 -4.74
C GLU A 34 -23.76 13.86 -4.74
N GLU A 35 -24.39 13.30 -5.77
CA GLU A 35 -24.56 11.84 -5.93
C GLU A 35 -23.21 11.13 -6.02
N PHE A 36 -22.27 11.67 -6.80
CA PHE A 36 -20.90 11.16 -6.88
C PHE A 36 -20.20 11.19 -5.51
N THR A 37 -20.27 12.31 -4.81
CA THR A 37 -19.66 12.46 -3.48
C THR A 37 -20.23 11.46 -2.48
N LEU A 38 -21.55 11.27 -2.50
CA LEU A 38 -22.25 10.33 -1.64
C LEU A 38 -21.84 8.88 -1.93
N SER A 39 -21.71 8.53 -3.21
CA SER A 39 -21.20 7.22 -3.65
C SER A 39 -19.77 6.97 -3.17
N VAL A 40 -18.85 7.93 -3.34
CA VAL A 40 -17.46 7.79 -2.89
C VAL A 40 -17.36 7.58 -1.37
N ILE A 41 -18.17 8.31 -0.59
CA ILE A 41 -18.22 8.16 0.88
C ILE A 41 -18.73 6.76 1.25
N GLN A 42 -19.78 6.27 0.59
CA GLN A 42 -20.31 4.94 0.81
C GLN A 42 -19.29 3.85 0.46
N GLU A 43 -18.59 3.98 -0.67
CA GLU A 43 -17.54 3.05 -1.08
C GLU A 43 -16.39 3.04 -0.08
N GLN A 44 -15.91 4.21 0.36
CA GLN A 44 -14.89 4.29 1.40
C GLN A 44 -15.33 3.59 2.69
N TYR A 45 -16.57 3.80 3.12
CA TYR A 45 -17.11 3.16 4.31
C TYR A 45 -17.14 1.63 4.17
N GLN A 46 -17.60 1.12 3.03
CA GLN A 46 -17.62 -0.32 2.75
C GLN A 46 -16.20 -0.91 2.75
N MET A 47 -15.23 -0.22 2.15
CA MET A 47 -13.83 -0.65 2.16
C MET A 47 -13.26 -0.70 3.59
N LYS A 48 -13.49 0.35 4.38
CA LYS A 48 -13.08 0.39 5.81
C LYS A 48 -13.72 -0.76 6.61
N LYS A 49 -14.99 -1.07 6.36
CA LYS A 49 -15.68 -2.18 7.03
C LYS A 49 -15.08 -3.53 6.65
N ARG A 50 -14.83 -3.76 5.36
CA ARG A 50 -14.19 -5.01 4.89
C ARG A 50 -12.79 -5.16 5.47
N LEU A 51 -12.02 -4.08 5.52
CA LEU A 51 -10.69 -4.07 6.14
C LEU A 51 -10.76 -4.38 7.63
N LYS A 52 -11.69 -3.77 8.37
CA LYS A 52 -11.88 -4.03 9.81
C LYS A 52 -12.23 -5.50 10.09
N VAL A 53 -13.11 -6.10 9.29
CA VAL A 53 -13.42 -7.53 9.42
C VAL A 53 -12.18 -8.38 9.15
N LEU A 54 -11.39 -8.05 8.11
CA LEU A 54 -10.13 -8.76 7.84
C LEU A 54 -9.11 -8.61 8.99
N GLU A 55 -9.04 -7.44 9.62
CA GLU A 55 -8.20 -7.21 10.80
C GLU A 55 -8.67 -8.06 11.99
N GLU A 56 -9.97 -8.10 12.27
CA GLU A 56 -10.55 -8.94 13.33
C GLU A 56 -10.30 -10.44 13.08
N GLU A 57 -10.50 -10.92 11.85
CA GLU A 57 -10.22 -12.32 11.47
C GLU A 57 -8.73 -12.68 11.55
N LEU A 58 -7.84 -11.76 11.16
CA LEU A 58 -6.38 -11.95 11.26
C LEU A 58 -5.93 -12.01 12.73
N LEU A 59 -6.46 -11.12 13.57
CA LEU A 59 -6.18 -11.10 15.02
C LEU A 59 -6.63 -12.40 15.71
N ILE A 60 -7.80 -12.93 15.33
CA ILE A 60 -8.30 -14.20 15.85
C ILE A 60 -7.44 -15.38 15.36
N GLN A 61 -6.92 -15.33 14.13
CA GLN A 61 -6.01 -16.35 13.60
C GLN A 61 -4.66 -16.40 14.34
N GLU A 62 -4.14 -15.26 14.80
CA GLU A 62 -2.91 -15.23 15.62
C GLU A 62 -3.14 -15.86 17.01
N GLU A 63 -4.32 -15.68 17.61
CA GLU A 63 -4.66 -16.20 18.94
C GLU A 63 -5.03 -17.70 18.94
N THR A 64 -5.49 -18.25 17.80
CA THR A 64 -6.02 -19.62 17.71
C THR A 64 -5.21 -20.58 16.83
N SER A 65 -4.09 -20.14 16.24
CA SER A 65 -3.22 -21.04 15.49
C SER A 65 -2.17 -21.71 16.40
N PRO A 66 -2.25 -23.04 16.64
CA PRO A 66 -1.14 -23.76 17.26
C PRO A 66 0.09 -23.89 16.33
N PHE A 67 0.04 -23.39 15.09
CA PHE A 67 1.13 -23.47 14.13
C PHE A 67 1.13 -22.27 13.17
N ARG A 68 1.85 -21.20 13.52
CA ARG A 68 2.88 -20.54 12.69
C ARG A 68 3.17 -19.14 13.23
N ALA A 69 4.26 -19.05 13.99
CA ALA A 69 5.10 -17.86 13.90
C ALA A 69 5.54 -17.70 12.44
N VAL A 70 4.97 -16.73 11.72
CA VAL A 70 5.57 -16.24 10.49
C VAL A 70 6.71 -15.33 10.95
N PRO A 71 7.99 -15.71 10.78
CA PRO A 71 9.07 -14.81 11.13
C PRO A 71 9.00 -13.62 10.17
N LYS A 72 8.98 -12.42 10.75
CA LYS A 72 9.27 -11.16 10.05
C LYS A 72 10.41 -11.38 9.05
N LYS A 73 10.13 -11.24 7.76
CA LYS A 73 11.14 -11.10 6.71
C LYS A 73 12.10 -9.96 7.11
N ARG A 74 13.28 -10.35 7.60
CA ARG A 74 14.52 -9.56 7.70
C ARG A 74 15.67 -10.53 7.33
N PRO A 75 16.72 -10.01 6.68
CA PRO A 75 17.06 -10.20 5.27
C PRO A 75 17.73 -11.54 4.96
N GLN A 76 17.79 -11.88 3.67
CA GLN A 76 18.36 -13.08 3.01
C GLN A 76 19.88 -13.33 3.29
N VAL A 77 20.45 -12.71 4.31
CA VAL A 77 21.88 -12.78 4.69
C VAL A 77 22.21 -14.14 5.32
N HIS A 78 21.28 -14.78 6.00
CA HIS A 78 21.57 -16.02 6.74
C HIS A 78 21.86 -17.22 5.83
N GLU A 79 21.27 -17.31 4.63
CA GLU A 79 21.62 -18.36 3.66
C GLU A 79 22.98 -18.13 3.00
N VAL A 80 23.31 -16.88 2.67
CA VAL A 80 24.64 -16.54 2.11
C VAL A 80 25.74 -16.90 3.10
N VAL A 81 25.55 -16.55 4.38
CA VAL A 81 26.53 -16.85 5.44
C VAL A 81 26.63 -18.36 5.70
N LYS A 82 25.52 -19.11 5.66
CA LYS A 82 25.53 -20.58 5.76
C LYS A 82 26.33 -21.23 4.63
N ASN A 83 26.08 -20.80 3.40
CA ASN A 83 26.80 -21.29 2.23
C ASN A 83 28.30 -20.96 2.30
N GLN A 84 28.65 -19.80 2.86
CA GLN A 84 30.04 -19.41 3.10
C GLN A 84 30.71 -20.31 4.14
N VAL A 85 30.05 -20.60 5.27
CA VAL A 85 30.55 -21.53 6.29
C VAL A 85 30.80 -22.93 5.71
N LEU A 86 29.85 -23.44 4.92
CA LEU A 86 29.97 -24.77 4.29
C LEU A 86 31.07 -24.82 3.22
N ALA A 87 31.25 -23.75 2.44
CA ALA A 87 32.34 -23.65 1.46
C ALA A 87 33.71 -23.64 2.15
N LEU A 88 33.87 -22.86 3.23
CA LEU A 88 35.12 -22.79 4.00
C LEU A 88 35.44 -24.12 4.71
N HIS A 89 34.43 -24.81 5.24
CA HIS A 89 34.60 -26.14 5.83
C HIS A 89 35.04 -27.19 4.79
N ARG A 90 34.44 -27.15 3.58
CA ARG A 90 34.85 -28.02 2.46
C ARG A 90 36.27 -27.73 1.97
N GLN A 91 36.79 -26.52 2.18
CA GLN A 91 38.17 -26.14 1.88
C GLN A 91 39.19 -26.62 2.94
N GLY A 92 38.73 -27.30 4.00
CA GLY A 92 39.61 -27.89 5.02
C GLY A 92 40.12 -26.90 6.08
N LEU A 93 39.49 -25.72 6.20
CA LEU A 93 39.84 -24.73 7.21
C LEU A 93 39.34 -25.14 8.60
N SER A 94 40.06 -24.71 9.65
CA SER A 94 39.67 -25.04 11.02
C SER A 94 38.45 -24.22 11.47
N LEU A 95 37.64 -24.79 12.36
CA LEU A 95 36.39 -24.18 12.83
C LEU A 95 36.60 -22.78 13.44
N ASP A 96 37.75 -22.56 14.08
CA ASP A 96 38.15 -21.26 14.67
C ASP A 96 38.39 -20.19 13.59
N GLN A 97 38.96 -20.59 12.45
CA GLN A 97 39.19 -19.69 11.31
C GLN A 97 37.88 -19.33 10.61
N ILE A 98 36.98 -20.29 10.47
CA ILE A 98 35.65 -20.08 9.86
C ILE A 98 34.81 -19.12 10.71
N ALA A 99 34.87 -19.25 12.04
CA ALA A 99 34.21 -18.34 12.98
C ALA A 99 34.70 -16.89 12.81
N LYS A 100 36.02 -16.70 12.74
CA LYS A 100 36.64 -15.37 12.54
C LYS A 100 36.32 -14.76 11.18
N GLN A 101 36.27 -15.57 10.11
CA GLN A 101 36.03 -15.08 8.74
C GLN A 101 34.55 -14.84 8.42
N SER A 102 33.66 -15.66 8.98
CA SER A 102 32.21 -15.53 8.79
C SER A 102 31.57 -14.58 9.81
N ALA A 103 32.36 -14.00 10.72
CA ALA A 103 31.90 -13.17 11.85
C ALA A 103 30.83 -13.87 12.72
N LEU A 104 30.95 -15.19 12.84
CA LEU A 104 30.05 -16.05 13.61
C LEU A 104 30.77 -16.65 14.81
N SER A 105 30.03 -17.01 15.84
CA SER A 105 30.60 -17.72 16.98
C SER A 105 30.95 -19.17 16.61
N LEU A 106 31.93 -19.75 17.32
CA LEU A 106 32.33 -21.17 17.17
C LEU A 106 31.14 -22.13 17.30
N GLN A 107 30.18 -21.81 18.17
CA GLN A 107 28.98 -22.60 18.40
C GLN A 107 28.03 -22.56 17.19
N GLU A 108 27.83 -21.39 16.59
CA GLU A 108 27.01 -21.24 15.38
C GLU A 108 27.62 -21.97 14.19
N VAL A 109 28.94 -21.91 14.02
CA VAL A 109 29.65 -22.65 12.96
C VAL A 109 29.46 -24.17 13.13
N TYR A 110 29.58 -24.69 14.36
CA TYR A 110 29.37 -26.11 14.64
C TYR A 110 27.94 -26.56 14.33
N GLN A 111 26.94 -25.79 14.77
CA GLN A 111 25.53 -26.10 14.50
C GLN A 111 25.19 -26.06 13.01
N ILE A 112 25.79 -25.14 12.25
CA ILE A 112 25.57 -25.05 10.79
C ILE A 112 26.15 -26.27 10.07
N ILE A 113 27.34 -26.73 10.47
CA ILE A 113 27.97 -27.92 9.87
C ILE A 113 27.23 -29.20 10.29
N GLU A 114 26.84 -29.33 11.55
CA GLU A 114 26.12 -30.50 12.07
C GLU A 114 24.71 -30.62 11.48
N SER A 115 24.01 -29.50 11.28
CA SER A 115 22.69 -29.49 10.63
C SER A 115 22.72 -29.86 9.14
N HIS A 116 23.89 -29.90 8.51
CA HIS A 116 24.10 -30.18 7.08
C HIS A 116 24.97 -31.43 6.83
N ARG A 117 25.17 -32.26 7.85
CA ARG A 117 25.83 -33.58 7.74
C ARG A 117 24.82 -34.66 7.38
#